data_AF-A0A8T1SJG4-F1
#
_entry.id   AF-A0A8T1SJG4-F1
#
_cell.length_a   1.000
_cell.length_b   1.000
_cell.length_c   1.000
_cell.angle_alpha   90.00
_cell.angle_beta   90.00
_cell.angle_gamma   90.00
#
_symmetry.space_group_name_H-M   'P 1'
#
loop_
_entity.id
_entity.type
_entity.pdbx_description
1 polymer ?
#
loop_
_entity_poly.entity_id
_entity_poly.type
_entity_poly.pdbx_seq_one_letter_code
_entity_poly.pdbx_strand_id
1 'polypeptide(L)'
;MMAMMVLRQIVQKMKASKFYAIEMDETTDLSRKEQVSFYLRFFSSEDWEIYEEFIGFYQTDAMDAASLFKIVEDTLLRGDLPFSDYE
;
A
#
# COMPACT_ATOMS: atom_id res chain seq x y z
N MET A 1 18.06 4.32 4.78
CA MET A 1 18.21 4.85 3.41
C MET A 1 17.81 3.84 2.34
N MET A 2 18.25 2.57 2.40
CA MET A 2 17.93 1.58 1.34
C MET A 2 16.44 1.18 1.26
N ALA A 3 15.77 0.91 2.38
CA ALA A 3 14.34 0.54 2.37
C ALA A 3 13.45 1.62 1.70
N MET A 4 13.71 2.89 1.99
CA MET A 4 12.97 4.00 1.37
C MET A 4 13.25 4.13 -0.14
N MET A 5 14.43 3.72 -0.59
CA MET A 5 14.75 3.67 -2.02
C MET A 5 13.96 2.57 -2.72
N VAL A 6 13.83 1.40 -2.10
CA VAL A 6 13.01 0.29 -2.62
C VAL A 6 11.54 0.70 -2.72
N LEU A 7 10.98 1.28 -1.65
CA LEU A 7 9.59 1.77 -1.66
C LEU A 7 9.35 2.81 -2.76
N ARG A 8 10.30 3.73 -2.98
CA ARG A 8 10.20 4.69 -4.09
C ARG A 8 10.20 4.01 -5.45
N GLN A 9 11.02 2.98 -5.65
CA GLN A 9 11.04 2.23 -6.90
C GLN A 9 9.72 1.50 -7.14
N ILE A 10 9.15 0.86 -6.11
CA ILE A 10 7.82 0.23 -6.15
C ILE A 10 6.76 1.24 -6.56
N VAL A 11 6.70 2.40 -5.90
CA VAL A 11 5.75 3.46 -6.21
C VAL A 11 5.90 3.98 -7.64
N GLN A 12 7.13 4.14 -8.15
CA GLN A 12 7.35 4.57 -9.53
C GLN A 12 6.87 3.54 -10.55
N LYS A 13 7.14 2.25 -10.33
CA LYS A 13 6.61 1.17 -11.18
C LYS A 13 5.09 1.14 -11.18
N MET A 14 4.51 1.29 -9.99
CA MET A 14 3.07 1.29 -9.81
C MET A 14 2.40 2.49 -10.50
N LYS A 15 3.00 3.69 -10.45
CA LYS A 15 2.51 4.88 -11.18
C LYS A 15 2.50 4.71 -12.70
N ALA A 16 3.33 3.84 -13.25
CA ALA A 16 3.29 3.50 -14.66
C ALA A 16 2.14 2.54 -14.99
N SER A 17 1.57 1.86 -13.98
CA SER A 17 0.40 1.01 -14.15
C SER A 17 -0.88 1.85 -14.17
N LYS A 18 -1.82 1.48 -15.03
CA LYS A 18 -3.13 2.12 -15.11
C LYS A 18 -4.02 1.77 -13.90
N PHE A 19 -3.87 0.56 -13.36
CA PHE A 19 -4.75 0.05 -12.32
C PHE A 19 -3.94 -0.66 -11.26
N TYR A 20 -4.38 -0.52 -10.02
CA TYR A 20 -3.83 -1.21 -8.88
C TYR A 20 -4.94 -1.63 -7.93
N ALA A 21 -4.68 -2.68 -7.17
CA ALA A 21 -5.48 -3.11 -6.05
C ALA A 21 -4.71 -2.85 -4.74
N ILE A 22 -5.48 -2.53 -3.70
CA ILE A 22 -4.99 -2.42 -2.34
C ILE A 22 -5.43 -3.69 -1.61
N GLU A 23 -4.47 -4.42 -1.08
CA GLU A 23 -4.73 -5.61 -0.29
C GLU A 23 -4.26 -5.33 1.15
N MET A 24 -5.17 -5.48 2.10
CA MET A 24 -4.93 -5.23 3.52
C MET A 24 -5.36 -6.43 4.32
N ASP A 25 -4.47 -6.96 5.15
CA ASP A 25 -4.77 -8.08 6.04
C ASP A 25 -4.47 -7.71 7.50
N GLU A 26 -5.39 -8.09 8.37
CA GLU A 26 -5.29 -7.89 9.80
C GLU A 26 -4.28 -8.87 10.39
N THR A 27 -3.42 -8.39 11.26
CA THR A 27 -2.53 -9.25 12.03
C THR A 27 -2.25 -8.63 13.38
N THR A 28 -2.00 -9.47 14.38
CA THR A 28 -1.67 -9.01 15.73
C THR A 28 -0.18 -9.22 15.96
N ASP A 29 0.52 -8.19 16.44
CA ASP A 29 1.94 -8.30 16.76
C ASP A 29 2.20 -9.14 18.03
N LEU A 30 3.47 -9.44 18.31
CA LEU A 30 3.86 -10.19 19.52
C LEU A 30 3.51 -9.47 20.83
N SER A 31 3.24 -8.16 20.79
CA SER A 31 2.83 -7.34 21.93
C SER A 31 1.31 -7.22 22.09
N ARG A 32 0.53 -7.96 21.27
CA ARG A 32 -0.93 -7.96 21.21
C ARG A 32 -1.55 -6.64 20.74
N LYS A 33 -0.81 -5.89 19.93
CA LYS A 33 -1.32 -4.71 19.25
C LYS A 33 -1.81 -5.09 17.87
N GLU A 34 -2.98 -4.59 17.52
CA GLU A 34 -3.50 -4.76 16.17
C GLU A 34 -2.67 -3.95 15.17
N GLN A 35 -2.36 -4.59 14.06
CA GLN A 35 -1.68 -3.96 12.94
C GLN A 35 -2.28 -4.48 11.63
N VAL A 36 -2.07 -3.72 10.58
CA VAL A 36 -2.54 -4.06 9.24
C VAL A 36 -1.34 -4.17 8.33
N SER A 37 -1.22 -5.30 7.67
CA SER A 37 -0.29 -5.46 6.56
C SER A 37 -0.86 -4.78 5.32
N PHE A 38 -0.03 -4.05 4.58
CA PHE A 38 -0.47 -3.29 3.42
C PHE A 38 0.33 -3.69 2.19
N TYR A 39 -0.39 -4.13 1.16
CA TYR A 39 0.15 -4.57 -0.11
C TYR A 39 -0.46 -3.77 -1.24
N LEU A 40 0.37 -3.49 -2.26
CA LEU A 40 -0.07 -2.96 -3.53
C LEU A 40 0.11 -4.02 -4.60
N ARG A 41 -0.96 -4.29 -5.33
CA ARG A 41 -0.94 -5.21 -6.46
C ARG A 41 -1.20 -4.46 -7.76
N PHE A 42 -0.29 -4.57 -8.72
CA PHE A 42 -0.39 -3.85 -9.99
C PHE A 42 0.17 -4.66 -11.15
N PHE A 43 -0.30 -4.36 -12.36
CA PHE A 43 0.21 -4.96 -13.59
C PHE A 43 1.35 -4.11 -14.15
N SER A 44 2.48 -4.74 -14.47
CA SER A 44 3.61 -4.08 -15.13
C SER A 44 3.57 -4.35 -16.63
N SER A 45 3.48 -3.30 -17.44
CA SER A 45 3.51 -3.41 -18.90
C SER A 45 4.90 -3.63 -19.48
N GLU A 46 5.97 -3.44 -18.67
CA GLU A 46 7.35 -3.61 -19.13
C GLU A 46 7.71 -5.08 -19.36
N ASP A 47 7.26 -5.95 -18.46
CA ASP A 47 7.56 -7.37 -18.41
C ASP A 47 6.31 -8.26 -18.46
N TRP A 48 5.11 -7.65 -18.55
CA TRP A 48 3.83 -8.34 -18.67
C TRP A 48 3.48 -9.23 -17.46
N GLU A 49 3.93 -8.85 -16.27
CA GLU A 49 3.72 -9.58 -15.03
C GLU A 49 2.86 -8.81 -14.03
N ILE A 50 2.21 -9.54 -13.12
CA ILE A 50 1.50 -8.96 -11.98
C ILE A 50 2.46 -8.95 -10.79
N TYR A 51 2.62 -7.78 -10.20
CA TYR A 51 3.42 -7.58 -9.00
C TYR A 51 2.51 -7.43 -7.78
N GLU A 52 2.96 -7.99 -6.66
CA GLU A 52 2.39 -7.82 -5.33
C GLU A 52 3.51 -7.35 -4.41
N GLU A 53 3.45 -6.10 -3.99
CA GLU A 53 4.54 -5.43 -3.29
C GLU A 53 4.12 -5.05 -1.88
N PHE A 54 4.91 -5.50 -0.90
CA PHE A 54 4.71 -5.18 0.51
C PHE A 54 5.16 -3.75 0.81
N ILE A 55 4.25 -2.93 1.32
CA ILE A 55 4.52 -1.52 1.64
C ILE A 55 4.91 -1.35 3.10
N GLY A 56 4.24 -2.07 4.00
CA GLY A 56 4.55 -2.02 5.42
C GLY A 56 3.46 -2.57 6.32
N PHE A 57 3.77 -2.60 7.61
CA PHE A 57 2.80 -2.79 8.68
C PHE A 57 2.42 -1.43 9.26
N TYR A 58 1.13 -1.22 9.48
CA TYR A 58 0.59 -0.03 10.11
C TYR A 58 -0.15 -0.44 11.38
N GLN A 59 0.34 0.02 12.53
CA GLN A 59 -0.37 -0.19 13.78
C GLN A 59 -1.69 0.59 13.74
N THR A 60 -2.76 -0.03 14.24
CA THR A 60 -4.05 0.63 14.41
C THR A 60 -4.60 0.36 15.79
N ASP A 61 -5.14 1.40 16.44
CA ASP A 61 -5.76 1.24 17.75
C ASP A 61 -7.23 0.77 17.63
N ALA A 62 -7.80 0.85 16.42
CA ALA A 62 -9.16 0.43 16.11
C ALA A 62 -9.28 -0.16 14.70
N MET A 63 -10.22 -1.08 14.51
CA MET A 63 -10.51 -1.74 13.23
C MET A 63 -11.82 -1.29 12.59
N ASP A 64 -12.31 -0.12 12.98
CA ASP A 64 -13.45 0.47 12.29
C ASP A 64 -13.06 0.96 10.89
N ALA A 65 -14.07 1.11 10.04
CA ALA A 65 -13.89 1.52 8.66
C ALA A 65 -13.16 2.86 8.53
N ALA A 66 -13.36 3.79 9.48
CA ALA A 66 -12.71 5.09 9.45
C ALA A 66 -11.19 4.98 9.70
N SER A 67 -10.79 4.15 10.65
CA SER A 67 -9.37 3.92 10.99
C SER A 67 -8.64 3.22 9.84
N LEU A 68 -9.26 2.20 9.24
CA LEU A 68 -8.69 1.51 8.08
C LEU A 68 -8.61 2.42 6.85
N PHE A 69 -9.65 3.22 6.59
CA PHE A 69 -9.64 4.17 5.48
C PHE A 69 -8.54 5.23 5.64
N LYS A 70 -8.29 5.70 6.87
CA LYS A 70 -7.18 6.63 7.15
C LYS A 70 -5.82 6.01 6.84
N ILE A 71 -5.60 4.73 7.14
CA ILE A 71 -4.37 4.02 6.76
C ILE A 71 -4.19 4.01 5.24
N VAL A 72 -5.27 3.76 4.50
CA VAL A 72 -5.26 3.84 3.03
C VAL A 72 -4.88 5.24 2.58
N GLU A 73 -5.58 6.27 3.06
CA GLU A 73 -5.35 7.67 2.69
C GLU A 73 -3.92 8.12 2.96
N ASP A 74 -3.42 7.89 4.17
CA ASP A 74 -2.06 8.25 4.55
C ASP A 74 -1.02 7.51 3.70
N THR A 75 -1.27 6.25 3.34
CA THR A 75 -0.33 5.43 2.56
C THR A 75 -0.30 5.86 1.10
N LEU A 76 -1.46 6.12 0.49
CA LEU A 76 -1.55 6.64 -0.87
C LEU A 76 -0.96 8.05 -0.97
N LEU A 77 -1.23 8.93 0.00
CA LEU A 77 -0.66 10.28 0.06
C LEU A 77 0.87 10.24 0.12
N ARG A 78 1.45 9.33 0.91
CA ARG A 78 2.92 9.13 1.00
C ARG A 78 3.53 8.62 -0.31
N GLY A 79 2.77 7.83 -1.07
CA GLY A 79 3.14 7.36 -2.40
C GLY A 79 2.84 8.37 -3.52
N ASP A 80 2.20 9.50 -3.21
CA ASP A 80 1.66 10.43 -4.21
C ASP A 80 0.80 9.68 -5.24
N LEU A 81 -0.08 8.81 -4.74
CA LEU A 81 -0.99 7.97 -5.50
C LEU A 81 -2.42 8.53 -5.40
N PRO A 82 -3.09 8.84 -6.51
CA PRO A 82 -4.43 9.39 -6.48
C PRO A 82 -5.48 8.31 -6.15
N PHE A 83 -6.52 8.67 -5.40
CA PHE A 83 -7.67 7.78 -5.14
C PHE A 83 -8.56 7.56 -6.35
N SER A 84 -8.57 8.51 -7.27
CA SER A 84 -9.33 8.47 -8.52
C SER A 84 -8.52 9.13 -9.61
N ASP A 85 -8.61 8.58 -10.82
CA ASP A 85 -8.28 9.33 -12.01
C ASP A 85 -9.26 10.51 -12.10
N TYR A 86 -8.76 11.74 -11.99
CA TYR A 86 -9.54 12.91 -12.38
C TYR A 86 -9.71 12.82 -13.91
N GLU A 87 -10.91 12.48 -14.38
CA GLU A 87 -11.29 12.65 -15.79
C GLU A 87 -11.24 14.13 -16.20
#